data_AF-A0A7C0V654-F1
#
_entry.id   AF-A0A7C0V654-F1
#
_cell.length_a   1.000
_cell.length_b   1.000
_cell.length_c   1.000
_cell.angle_alpha   90.00
_cell.angle_beta   90.00
_cell.angle_gamma   90.00
#
_symmetry.space_group_name_H-M   'P 1'
#
loop_
_entity.id
_entity.type
_entity.pdbx_description
1 polymer ?
#
loop_
_entity_poly.entity_id
_entity_poly.type
_entity_poly.pdbx_seq_one_letter_code
_entity_poly.pdbx_strand_id
1 'polypeptide(L)'
;MKPEELQELEAKRREILKEREALKQRFEENEERLRREVLSMLSVKDRLMRRLRTKTIKTVLEDDLGEFTIETRLMTSGERYRALQLNKMLRESEGDPEKYAKAINGFKELLVDLCVTPGLDEEFWMSDNVSDDVIIAVILNTLYGSIKLVGDAVASFRPK
;
A
#
# COMPACT_ATOMS: atom_id res chain seq x y z
N MET A 1 -25.33 41.36 32.98
CA MET A 1 -23.86 41.22 32.94
C MET A 1 -23.28 42.61 32.76
N LYS A 2 -22.30 43.00 33.57
CA LYS A 2 -21.71 44.35 33.43
C LYS A 2 -20.79 44.38 32.20
N PRO A 3 -20.70 45.50 31.45
CA PRO A 3 -19.87 45.60 30.24
C PRO A 3 -18.40 45.23 30.47
N GLU A 4 -17.87 45.51 31.66
CA GLU A 4 -16.51 45.23 32.08
C GLU A 4 -16.24 43.71 32.25
N GLU A 5 -17.21 42.96 32.78
CA GLU A 5 -17.12 41.50 32.93
C GLU A 5 -17.12 40.78 31.56
N LEU A 6 -17.83 41.35 30.58
CA LEU A 6 -17.88 40.83 29.21
C LEU A 6 -16.52 41.05 28.49
N GLN A 7 -15.89 42.20 28.70
CA GLN A 7 -14.58 42.52 28.13
C GLN A 7 -13.46 41.65 28.72
N GLU A 8 -13.48 41.38 30.03
CA GLU A 8 -12.53 40.45 30.65
C GLU A 8 -12.70 39.01 30.15
N LEU A 9 -13.93 38.56 29.94
CA LEU A 9 -14.23 37.22 29.38
C LEU A 9 -13.76 37.08 27.93
N GLU A 10 -13.93 38.12 27.11
CA GLU A 10 -13.43 38.14 25.73
C GLU A 10 -11.90 38.19 25.66
N ALA A 11 -11.25 38.93 26.57
CA ALA A 11 -9.79 38.96 26.68
C ALA A 11 -9.23 37.57 27.06
N LYS A 12 -9.80 36.93 28.08
CA LYS A 12 -9.43 35.56 28.49
C LYS A 12 -9.67 34.55 27.36
N ARG A 13 -10.77 34.65 26.62
CA ARG A 13 -11.04 33.77 25.47
C ARG A 13 -10.02 33.93 24.34
N ARG A 14 -9.55 35.17 24.10
CA ARG A 14 -8.50 35.45 23.11
C ARG A 14 -7.13 34.90 23.54
N GLU A 15 -6.78 34.99 24.82
CA GLU A 15 -5.56 34.37 25.34
C GLU A 15 -5.59 32.86 25.21
N ILE A 16 -6.68 32.21 25.63
CA ILE A 16 -6.85 30.75 25.51
C ILE A 16 -6.74 30.30 24.04
N LEU A 17 -7.30 31.06 23.10
CA LEU A 17 -7.18 30.75 21.67
C LEU A 17 -5.74 30.86 21.17
N LYS A 18 -5.00 31.90 21.57
CA LYS A 18 -3.59 32.07 21.22
C LYS A 18 -2.72 30.95 21.81
N GLU A 19 -2.94 30.59 23.07
CA GLU A 19 -2.25 29.47 23.71
C GLU A 19 -2.53 28.16 23.01
N ARG A 20 -3.79 27.92 22.60
CA ARG A 20 -4.19 26.72 21.86
C ARG A 20 -3.55 26.64 20.48
N GLU A 21 -3.46 27.76 19.76
CA GLU A 21 -2.75 27.83 18.47
C GLU A 21 -1.25 27.60 18.63
N ALA A 22 -0.62 28.24 19.62
CA ALA A 22 0.80 28.06 19.91
C ALA A 22 1.11 26.61 20.33
N LEU A 23 0.22 25.98 21.10
CA LEU A 23 0.36 24.58 21.49
C LEU A 23 0.23 23.66 20.26
N LYS A 24 -0.73 23.94 19.38
CA LYS A 24 -0.93 23.18 18.14
C LYS A 24 0.29 23.26 17.23
N GLN A 25 0.84 24.45 17.02
CA GLN A 25 2.07 24.65 16.24
C GLN A 25 3.26 23.88 16.83
N ARG A 26 3.46 23.95 18.15
CA ARG A 26 4.51 23.18 18.83
C ARG A 26 4.34 21.67 18.69
N PHE A 27 3.09 21.18 18.69
CA PHE A 27 2.80 19.77 18.46
C PHE A 27 3.13 19.36 17.03
N GLU A 28 2.72 20.15 16.03
CA GLU A 28 3.02 19.89 14.61
C GLU A 28 4.53 19.92 14.34
N GLU A 29 5.26 20.89 14.90
CA GLU A 29 6.72 20.97 14.79
C GLU A 29 7.42 19.79 15.47
N ASN A 30 6.97 19.39 16.66
CA ASN A 30 7.51 18.22 17.34
C ASN A 30 7.22 16.93 16.57
N GLU A 31 6.03 16.79 15.98
CA GLU A 31 5.67 15.62 15.19
C GLU A 31 6.51 15.53 13.91
N GLU A 32 6.71 16.66 13.22
CA GLU A 32 7.62 16.72 12.07
C GLU A 32 9.06 16.41 12.46
N ARG A 33 9.55 16.93 13.59
CA ARG A 33 10.90 16.65 14.09
C ARG A 33 11.05 15.17 14.41
N LEU A 34 10.08 14.57 15.11
CA LEU A 34 10.07 13.14 15.42
C LEU A 34 10.06 12.30 14.15
N ARG A 35 9.24 12.67 13.16
CA ARG A 35 9.21 12.01 11.85
C ARG A 35 10.57 12.09 11.16
N ARG A 36 11.23 13.26 11.17
CA ARG A 36 12.57 13.44 10.58
C ARG A 36 13.64 12.65 11.33
N GLU A 37 13.61 12.63 12.67
CA GLU A 37 14.52 11.85 13.51
C GLU A 37 14.36 10.35 13.25
N VAL A 38 13.12 9.84 13.30
CA VAL A 38 12.82 8.44 12.99
C VAL A 38 13.22 8.09 11.57
N LEU A 39 12.99 8.98 10.60
CA LEU A 39 13.45 8.77 9.23
C LEU A 39 14.98 8.72 9.17
N SER A 40 15.69 9.62 9.85
CA SER A 40 17.16 9.69 9.87
C SER A 40 17.84 8.45 10.44
N MET A 41 17.17 7.75 11.37
CA MET A 41 17.65 6.49 11.95
C MET A 41 17.38 5.26 11.07
N LEU A 42 16.51 5.36 10.07
CA LEU A 42 16.18 4.24 9.18
C LEU A 42 17.20 4.17 8.04
N SER A 43 17.77 2.98 7.86
CA SER A 43 18.63 2.70 6.71
C SER A 43 17.84 2.86 5.41
N VAL A 44 18.54 3.07 4.29
CA VAL A 44 17.89 3.10 2.95
C VAL A 44 17.06 1.84 2.73
N LYS A 45 17.53 0.69 3.23
CA LYS A 45 16.81 -0.58 3.22
C LYS A 45 15.48 -0.49 3.98
N ASP A 46 15.47 0.03 5.21
CA ASP A 46 14.25 0.13 6.02
C ASP A 46 13.24 1.11 5.44
N ARG A 47 13.73 2.23 4.88
CA ARG A 47 12.89 3.21 4.18
C ARG A 47 12.25 2.60 2.92
N LEU A 48 13.00 1.79 2.17
CA LEU A 48 12.48 1.07 1.01
C LEU A 48 11.44 0.02 1.42
N MET A 49 11.71 -0.78 2.45
CA MET A 49 10.76 -1.77 2.97
C MET A 49 9.48 -1.12 3.50
N ARG A 50 9.58 0.02 4.19
CA ARG A 50 8.41 0.81 4.61
C ARG A 50 7.62 1.33 3.43
N ARG A 51 8.28 1.89 2.41
CA ARG A 51 7.61 2.41 1.20
C ARG A 51 6.87 1.31 0.44
N LEU A 52 7.42 0.09 0.40
CA LEU A 52 6.76 -1.05 -0.21
C LEU A 52 5.47 -1.39 0.55
N ARG A 53 5.49 -1.34 1.89
CA ARG A 53 4.33 -1.66 2.73
C ARG A 53 3.27 -0.54 2.80
N THR A 54 3.65 0.74 2.64
CA THR A 54 2.69 1.85 2.78
C THR A 54 1.91 2.17 1.52
N LYS A 55 2.35 1.72 0.35
CA LYS A 55 1.58 1.85 -0.89
C LYS A 55 0.96 0.52 -1.25
N THR A 56 -0.36 0.49 -1.29
CA THR A 56 -1.12 -0.68 -1.71
C THR A 56 -1.68 -0.51 -3.12
N ILE A 57 -1.75 -1.62 -3.85
CA ILE A 57 -2.52 -1.76 -5.09
C ILE A 57 -3.82 -2.44 -4.72
N LYS A 58 -4.94 -1.90 -5.22
CA LYS A 58 -6.28 -2.43 -4.97
C LYS A 58 -6.75 -3.19 -6.20
N THR A 59 -7.20 -4.42 -6.01
CA THR A 59 -7.89 -5.23 -7.00
C THR A 59 -9.34 -5.35 -6.57
N VAL A 60 -10.25 -4.75 -7.34
CA VAL A 60 -11.69 -4.85 -7.11
C VAL A 60 -12.20 -6.05 -7.88
N LEU A 61 -12.94 -6.91 -7.21
CA LEU A 61 -13.59 -8.10 -7.74
C LEU A 61 -15.09 -8.04 -7.39
N GLU A 62 -15.92 -8.70 -8.17
CA GLU A 62 -17.37 -8.72 -8.01
C GLU A 62 -17.85 -10.17 -7.93
N ASP A 63 -18.73 -10.45 -6.97
CA ASP A 63 -19.47 -11.72 -6.86
C ASP A 63 -20.99 -11.46 -6.82
N ASP A 64 -21.75 -12.51 -6.51
CA ASP A 64 -23.21 -12.47 -6.39
C ASP A 64 -23.72 -11.65 -5.19
N LEU A 65 -22.84 -11.33 -4.23
CA LEU A 65 -23.13 -10.53 -3.03
C LEU A 65 -22.62 -9.08 -3.14
N GLY A 66 -21.75 -8.79 -4.13
CA GLY A 66 -21.35 -7.44 -4.52
C GLY A 66 -19.83 -7.31 -4.76
N GLU A 67 -19.35 -6.07 -4.68
CA GLU A 67 -17.92 -5.79 -4.87
C GLU A 67 -17.12 -5.99 -3.58
N PHE A 68 -15.95 -6.62 -3.72
CA PHE A 68 -14.94 -6.71 -2.67
C PHE A 68 -13.56 -6.33 -3.19
N THR A 69 -12.66 -5.94 -2.28
CA THR A 69 -11.33 -5.42 -2.63
C THR A 69 -10.24 -6.23 -1.97
N ILE A 70 -9.28 -6.68 -2.77
CA ILE A 70 -8.03 -7.27 -2.31
C ILE A 70 -6.92 -6.22 -2.43
N GLU A 71 -6.19 -5.99 -1.35
CA GLU A 71 -5.07 -5.05 -1.28
C GLU A 71 -3.75 -5.83 -1.24
N THR A 72 -2.83 -5.43 -2.10
CA THR A 72 -1.47 -5.96 -2.16
C THR A 72 -0.46 -4.84 -1.98
N ARG A 73 0.68 -5.13 -1.38
CA ARG A 73 1.80 -4.17 -1.34
C ARG A 73 2.43 -4.01 -2.72
N LEU A 74 3.23 -2.96 -2.88
CA LEU A 74 4.09 -2.82 -4.05
C LEU A 74 5.06 -4.00 -4.19
N MET A 75 5.21 -4.49 -5.43
CA MET A 75 6.23 -5.47 -5.77
C MET A 75 7.64 -4.85 -5.77
N THR A 76 8.64 -5.64 -5.42
CA THR A 76 10.06 -5.36 -5.68
C THR A 76 10.40 -5.60 -7.15
N SER A 77 11.61 -5.22 -7.59
CA SER A 77 12.08 -5.54 -8.95
C SER A 77 12.19 -7.05 -9.19
N GLY A 78 12.65 -7.81 -8.20
CA GLY A 78 12.75 -9.27 -8.27
C GLY A 78 11.38 -9.94 -8.36
N GLU A 79 10.41 -9.50 -7.55
CA GLU A 79 9.04 -10.00 -7.59
C GLU A 79 8.36 -9.68 -8.93
N ARG A 80 8.54 -8.46 -9.46
CA ARG A 80 8.04 -8.11 -10.80
C ARG A 80 8.62 -9.00 -11.88
N TYR A 81 9.94 -9.24 -11.84
CA TYR A 81 10.60 -10.14 -12.79
C TYR A 81 10.04 -11.55 -12.69
N ARG A 82 9.90 -12.08 -11.47
CA ARG A 82 9.31 -13.41 -11.22
C ARG A 82 7.88 -13.49 -11.75
N ALA A 83 7.03 -12.52 -11.45
CA ALA A 83 5.66 -12.45 -11.94
C ALA A 83 5.59 -12.43 -13.48
N LEU A 84 6.50 -11.69 -14.15
CA LEU A 84 6.59 -11.69 -15.61
C LEU A 84 7.01 -13.05 -16.19
N GLN A 85 7.95 -13.76 -15.56
CA GLN A 85 8.35 -15.10 -15.99
C GLN A 85 7.20 -16.12 -15.84
N LEU A 86 6.47 -16.06 -14.72
CA LEU A 86 5.32 -16.91 -14.47
C LEU A 86 4.16 -16.60 -15.44
N ASN A 87 3.89 -15.32 -15.72
CA ASN A 87 2.91 -14.92 -16.72
C ASN A 87 3.30 -15.40 -18.13
N LYS A 88 4.59 -15.32 -18.48
CA LYS A 88 5.11 -15.90 -19.72
C LYS A 88 4.85 -17.41 -19.76
N MET A 89 5.14 -18.12 -18.67
CA MET A 89 4.91 -19.56 -18.55
C MET A 89 3.43 -19.94 -18.73
N LEU A 90 2.49 -19.18 -18.16
CA LEU A 90 1.04 -19.36 -18.38
C LEU A 90 0.66 -19.21 -19.85
N ARG A 91 1.22 -18.21 -20.55
CA ARG A 91 0.92 -17.99 -21.97
C ARG A 91 1.51 -19.08 -22.86
N GLU A 92 2.62 -19.68 -22.44
CA GLU A 92 3.32 -20.76 -23.16
C GLU A 92 2.85 -22.17 -22.74
N SER A 93 1.88 -22.27 -21.82
CA SER A 93 1.38 -23.56 -21.33
C SER A 93 0.31 -24.18 -22.21
N GLU A 94 0.15 -23.75 -23.47
CA GLU A 94 -0.86 -24.26 -24.40
C GLU A 94 -0.82 -25.80 -24.46
N GLY A 95 -1.77 -26.46 -23.78
CA GLY A 95 -1.85 -27.93 -23.68
C GLY A 95 -0.85 -28.60 -22.73
N ASP A 96 -0.14 -27.86 -21.89
CA ASP A 96 0.83 -28.38 -20.91
C ASP A 96 0.35 -28.09 -19.46
N PRO A 97 -0.38 -29.03 -18.84
CA PRO A 97 -0.93 -28.86 -17.50
C PRO A 97 0.15 -28.67 -16.43
N GLU A 98 1.34 -29.27 -16.58
CA GLU A 98 2.41 -29.14 -15.60
C GLU A 98 2.98 -27.74 -15.58
N LYS A 99 3.21 -27.14 -16.76
CA LYS A 99 3.62 -25.73 -16.85
C LYS A 99 2.57 -24.79 -16.29
N TYR A 100 1.29 -25.05 -16.59
CA TYR A 100 0.20 -24.25 -16.05
C TYR A 100 0.20 -24.30 -14.51
N ALA A 101 0.18 -25.50 -13.93
CA ALA A 101 0.17 -25.70 -12.48
C ALA A 101 1.40 -25.07 -11.80
N LYS A 102 2.58 -25.21 -12.41
CA LYS A 102 3.81 -24.58 -11.91
C LYS A 102 3.71 -23.05 -11.89
N ALA A 103 3.09 -22.46 -12.91
CA ALA A 103 2.93 -21.02 -12.99
C ALA A 103 1.91 -20.51 -11.95
N ILE A 104 0.79 -21.21 -11.80
CA ILE A 104 -0.23 -20.91 -10.77
C ILE A 104 0.36 -21.03 -9.37
N ASN A 105 1.07 -22.11 -9.04
CA ASN A 105 1.71 -22.26 -7.74
C ASN A 105 2.73 -21.15 -7.48
N GLY A 106 3.49 -20.74 -8.49
CA GLY A 106 4.39 -19.60 -8.37
C GLY A 106 3.65 -18.27 -8.12
N PHE A 107 2.44 -18.09 -8.64
CA PHE A 107 1.59 -16.95 -8.32
C PHE A 107 1.02 -17.02 -6.91
N LYS A 108 0.55 -18.19 -6.45
CA LYS A 108 0.10 -18.41 -5.07
C LYS A 108 1.21 -18.03 -4.08
N GLU A 109 2.42 -18.53 -4.27
CA GLU A 109 3.59 -18.19 -3.43
C GLU A 109 3.86 -16.68 -3.41
N LEU A 110 3.73 -15.98 -4.55
CA LEU A 110 3.87 -14.53 -4.58
C LEU A 110 2.75 -13.82 -3.80
N LEU A 111 1.51 -14.33 -3.82
CA LEU A 111 0.39 -13.73 -3.09
C LEU A 111 0.55 -13.84 -1.58
N VAL A 112 1.13 -14.93 -1.08
CA VAL A 112 1.44 -15.08 0.36
C VAL A 112 2.29 -13.90 0.86
N ASP A 113 3.26 -13.47 0.05
CA ASP A 113 4.17 -12.36 0.42
C ASP A 113 3.62 -10.97 0.10
N LEU A 114 2.72 -10.87 -0.87
CA LEU A 114 2.23 -9.59 -1.42
C LEU A 114 0.90 -9.14 -0.82
N CYS A 115 0.03 -10.07 -0.45
CA CYS A 115 -1.28 -9.74 0.07
C CYS A 115 -1.16 -9.09 1.45
N VAL A 116 -1.88 -7.99 1.64
CA VAL A 116 -1.96 -7.29 2.93
C VAL A 116 -3.39 -7.20 3.43
N THR A 117 -4.36 -7.74 2.69
CA THR A 117 -5.74 -7.87 3.15
C THR A 117 -5.81 -8.84 4.34
N PRO A 118 -6.39 -8.42 5.48
CA PRO A 118 -6.56 -9.31 6.63
C PRO A 118 -7.38 -10.55 6.28
N GLY A 119 -6.94 -11.73 6.74
CA GLY A 119 -7.63 -13.00 6.56
C GLY A 119 -7.32 -13.74 5.26
N LEU A 120 -6.48 -13.18 4.37
CA LEU A 120 -6.00 -13.84 3.15
C LEU A 120 -4.53 -14.26 3.33
N ASP A 121 -4.31 -15.28 4.15
CA ASP A 121 -2.99 -15.77 4.53
C ASP A 121 -2.48 -16.94 3.64
N GLU A 122 -1.38 -17.56 4.05
CA GLU A 122 -0.78 -18.69 3.34
C GLU A 122 -1.77 -19.85 3.18
N GLU A 123 -2.55 -20.17 4.22
CA GLU A 123 -3.53 -21.25 4.18
C GLU A 123 -4.62 -20.95 3.14
N PHE A 124 -5.11 -19.71 3.11
CA PHE A 124 -6.07 -19.27 2.11
C PHE A 124 -5.51 -19.41 0.68
N TRP A 125 -4.35 -18.81 0.38
CA TRP A 125 -3.81 -18.76 -0.98
C TRP A 125 -3.33 -20.11 -1.50
N MET A 126 -2.81 -20.96 -0.62
CA MET A 126 -2.32 -22.28 -0.99
C MET A 126 -3.42 -23.34 -1.06
N SER A 127 -4.63 -23.02 -0.58
CA SER A 127 -5.78 -23.92 -0.70
C SER A 127 -6.24 -24.12 -2.15
N ASP A 128 -7.01 -25.18 -2.38
CA ASP A 128 -7.69 -25.45 -3.66
C ASP A 128 -9.06 -24.74 -3.76
N ASN A 129 -9.41 -23.93 -2.76
CA ASN A 129 -10.70 -23.25 -2.69
C ASN A 129 -10.70 -21.88 -3.40
N VAL A 130 -9.54 -21.40 -3.83
CA VAL A 130 -9.40 -20.13 -4.56
C VAL A 130 -9.25 -20.44 -6.04
N SER A 131 -10.06 -19.81 -6.86
CA SER A 131 -10.03 -19.99 -8.30
C SER A 131 -8.79 -19.34 -8.93
N ASP A 132 -8.25 -20.00 -9.95
CA ASP A 132 -7.02 -19.57 -10.61
C ASP A 132 -7.14 -18.19 -11.27
N ASP A 133 -8.33 -17.83 -11.77
CA ASP A 133 -8.61 -16.52 -12.35
C ASP A 133 -8.47 -15.39 -11.32
N VAL A 134 -8.91 -15.60 -10.07
CA VAL A 134 -8.72 -14.65 -8.97
C VAL A 134 -7.22 -14.48 -8.67
N ILE A 135 -6.49 -15.58 -8.59
CA ILE A 135 -5.03 -15.57 -8.34
C ILE A 135 -4.31 -14.77 -9.43
N ILE A 136 -4.61 -15.07 -10.70
CA ILE A 136 -4.04 -14.40 -11.86
C ILE A 136 -4.41 -12.91 -11.85
N ALA A 137 -5.69 -12.57 -11.65
CA ALA A 137 -6.16 -11.19 -11.67
C ALA A 137 -5.45 -10.33 -10.62
N VAL A 138 -5.35 -10.82 -9.37
CA VAL A 138 -4.70 -10.09 -8.28
C VAL A 138 -3.21 -9.87 -8.56
N ILE A 139 -2.49 -10.91 -9.00
CA ILE A 139 -1.05 -10.79 -9.30
C ILE A 139 -0.81 -9.85 -10.48
N LEU A 140 -1.53 -10.00 -11.59
CA LEU A 140 -1.31 -9.17 -12.77
C LEU A 140 -1.68 -7.72 -12.51
N ASN A 141 -2.79 -7.44 -11.82
CA ASN A 141 -3.14 -6.08 -11.43
C ASN A 141 -2.06 -5.47 -10.52
N THR A 142 -1.55 -6.24 -9.56
CA THR A 142 -0.45 -5.81 -8.68
C THR A 142 0.82 -5.51 -9.46
N LEU A 143 1.16 -6.34 -10.45
CA LEU A 143 2.31 -6.17 -11.34
C LEU A 143 2.20 -4.88 -12.16
N TYR A 144 1.08 -4.69 -12.87
CA TYR A 144 0.87 -3.50 -13.69
C TYR A 144 0.78 -2.23 -12.85
N GLY A 145 0.06 -2.27 -11.72
CA GLY A 145 -0.01 -1.17 -10.77
C GLY A 145 1.37 -0.79 -10.22
N SER A 146 2.20 -1.79 -9.88
CA SER A 146 3.58 -1.56 -9.43
C SER A 146 4.45 -0.93 -10.50
N ILE A 147 4.37 -1.40 -11.76
CA ILE A 147 5.12 -0.83 -12.88
C ILE A 147 4.69 0.62 -13.13
N LYS A 148 3.39 0.89 -13.15
CA LYS A 148 2.84 2.24 -13.34
C LYS A 148 3.33 3.20 -12.27
N LEU A 149 3.23 2.84 -10.99
CA LEU A 149 3.68 3.69 -9.88
C LEU A 149 5.19 3.98 -9.91
N VAL A 150 6.00 3.02 -10.36
CA VAL A 150 7.44 3.24 -10.57
C VAL A 150 7.66 4.17 -11.77
N GLY A 151 6.96 3.95 -12.88
CA GLY A 151 7.01 4.80 -14.06
C GLY A 151 6.64 6.26 -13.77
N ASP A 152 5.53 6.48 -13.08
CA ASP A 152 5.05 7.81 -12.67
C ASP A 152 6.08 8.51 -11.77
N ALA A 153 6.68 7.78 -10.83
CA ALA A 153 7.74 8.32 -9.98
C ALA A 153 8.97 8.73 -10.79
N VAL A 154 9.40 7.95 -11.79
CA VAL A 154 10.53 8.31 -12.66
C VAL A 154 10.20 9.50 -13.56
N ALA A 155 8.99 9.53 -14.12
CA ALA A 155 8.52 10.62 -14.97
C ALA A 155 8.50 11.97 -14.23
N SER A 156 8.15 11.98 -12.93
CA SER A 156 8.17 13.19 -12.11
C SER A 156 9.55 13.83 -11.91
N PHE A 157 10.65 13.11 -12.20
CA PHE A 157 12.03 13.64 -12.13
C PHE A 157 12.62 14.03 -13.49
N ARG A 158 11.91 13.78 -14.61
CA ARG A 158 12.37 14.22 -15.92
C ARG A 158 11.85 15.64 -16.18
N PRO A 159 12.72 16.61 -16.49
CA PRO A 159 12.27 17.93 -16.91
C PRO A 159 11.42 17.78 -18.19
N LYS A 160 10.27 18.46 -18.21
CA LYS A 160 9.39 18.52 -19.39
C LYS A 160 10.07 19.29 -20.53
#